data_AF-A0A7J7LLN6-F1
#
_entry.id   AF-A0A7J7LLN6-F1
#
_cell.length_a   1.000
_cell.length_b   1.000
_cell.length_c   1.000
_cell.angle_alpha   90.00
_cell.angle_beta   90.00
_cell.angle_gamma   90.00
#
_symmetry.space_group_name_H-M   'P 1'
#
loop_
_entity.id
_entity.type
_entity.pdbx_description
1 polymer ?
#
loop_
_entity_poly.entity_id
_entity_poly.type
_entity_poly.pdbx_seq_one_letter_code
_entity_poly.pdbx_strand_id
1 'polypeptide(L)'
;MNSLYGRFGINPESTITEICKRDKYDEITQREKIIMGNKLSNDYYIVSYIGNAGYVRDFDWSPPKNSAVQISAAITAYARIYMYQFTLRDDCYYADTNSIILGKPVSEEYVSSKVLGLLKLECFIKEGIFFAPKCYKLVTEDDQKIIKHKGPAKNYVNADWFNS
;
A
#
# COMPACT_ATOMS: atom_id res chain seq x y z
N MET A 1 0.90 -14.45 3.76
CA MET A 1 2.20 -14.07 3.13
C MET A 1 2.40 -12.56 3.03
N ASN A 2 1.36 -11.77 2.71
CA ASN A 2 1.50 -10.33 2.43
C ASN A 2 1.90 -9.43 3.63
N SER A 3 1.71 -9.88 4.87
CA SER A 3 2.05 -9.08 6.05
C SER A 3 3.56 -8.97 6.29
N LEU A 4 4.36 -9.94 5.80
CA LEU A 4 5.80 -9.98 6.06
C LEU A 4 6.56 -8.87 5.28
N TYR A 5 6.33 -8.77 3.97
CA TYR A 5 7.01 -7.74 3.17
C TYR A 5 6.59 -6.31 3.58
N GLY A 6 5.35 -6.15 4.06
CA GLY A 6 4.87 -4.89 4.63
C GLY A 6 5.62 -4.52 5.91
N ARG A 7 5.96 -5.49 6.76
CA ARG A 7 6.76 -5.24 7.96
C ARG A 7 8.19 -4.81 7.63
N PHE A 8 8.78 -5.40 6.59
CA PHE A 8 10.09 -4.95 6.09
C PHE A 8 10.06 -3.50 5.62
N GLY A 9 8.92 -3.00 5.12
CA GLY A 9 8.76 -1.64 4.62
C GLY A 9 8.37 -0.60 5.69
N ILE A 10 8.41 -0.93 6.99
CA ILE A 10 8.09 0.04 8.04
C ILE A 10 9.16 1.14 8.06
N ASN A 11 8.71 2.40 8.05
CA ASN A 11 9.61 3.55 8.13
C ASN A 11 10.44 3.51 9.43
N PRO A 12 11.78 3.51 9.34
CA PRO A 12 12.64 3.60 10.52
C PRO A 12 12.38 4.85 11.35
N GLU A 13 12.09 5.98 10.70
CA GLU A 13 11.56 7.18 11.35
C GLU A 13 10.10 6.92 11.72
N SER A 14 9.83 6.85 13.02
CA SER A 14 8.54 6.43 13.55
C SER A 14 7.99 7.48 14.50
N THR A 15 6.70 7.77 14.37
CA THR A 15 5.98 8.57 15.36
C THR A 15 5.71 7.71 16.59
N ILE A 16 6.30 8.09 17.72
CA ILE A 16 6.06 7.49 19.01
C ILE A 16 5.05 8.36 19.74
N THR A 17 3.98 7.76 20.25
CA THR A 17 3.01 8.44 21.12
C THR A 17 2.95 7.69 22.44
N GLU A 18 3.24 8.37 23.53
CA GLU A 18 3.19 7.79 24.86
C GLU A 18 2.60 8.73 25.90
N ILE A 19 2.07 8.13 26.97
CA ILE A 19 1.62 8.84 28.15
C ILE A 19 2.76 8.79 29.16
N CYS A 20 3.24 9.95 29.60
CA CYS A 20 4.39 10.08 30.48
C CYS A 20 4.15 11.08 31.61
N LYS A 21 4.98 11.01 32.64
CA LYS A 21 5.00 12.01 33.72
C LYS A 21 5.78 13.25 33.30
N ARG A 22 5.63 14.35 34.04
CA ARG A 22 6.26 15.63 33.76
C ARG A 22 7.78 15.53 33.50
N ASP A 23 8.52 14.82 34.34
CA ASP A 23 9.99 14.72 34.19
C ASP A 23 10.40 14.13 32.84
N LYS A 24 9.70 13.08 32.40
CA LYS A 24 9.95 12.43 31.10
C LYS A 24 9.45 13.30 29.93
N TYR A 25 8.35 14.01 30.11
CA TYR A 25 7.85 14.99 29.13
C TYR A 25 8.89 16.10 28.88
N ASP A 26 9.46 16.64 29.94
CA ASP A 26 10.49 17.68 29.86
C ASP A 26 11.77 17.14 29.19
N GLU A 27 12.15 15.88 29.41
CA GLU A 27 13.29 15.25 28.74
C GLU A 27 13.05 15.06 27.22
N ILE A 28 11.86 14.58 26.83
CA ILE A 28 11.49 14.35 25.43
C ILE A 28 11.42 15.67 24.66
N THR A 29 10.83 16.72 25.26
CA THR A 29 10.68 18.04 24.63
C THR A 29 12.01 18.74 24.36
N GLN A 30 13.07 18.40 25.11
CA GLN A 30 14.41 18.95 24.90
C GLN A 30 15.22 18.22 23.84
N ARG A 31 14.98 16.91 23.64
CA ARG A 31 15.83 16.06 22.79
C ARG A 31 15.19 15.74 21.44
N GLU A 32 13.89 15.55 21.41
CA GLU A 32 13.19 14.96 20.28
C GLU A 32 12.42 16.00 19.47
N LYS A 33 12.20 15.70 18.19
CA LYS A 33 11.31 16.49 17.36
C LYS A 33 9.85 16.22 17.75
N ILE A 34 9.32 17.07 18.62
CA ILE A 34 7.92 17.02 19.05
C ILE A 34 6.97 17.27 17.88
N ILE A 35 5.94 16.44 17.80
CA ILE A 35 4.76 16.64 16.95
C ILE A 35 3.62 17.26 17.78
N MET A 36 3.40 16.73 18.98
CA MET A 36 2.30 17.13 19.85
C MET A 36 2.66 16.89 21.32
N GLY A 37 2.23 17.77 22.21
CA GLY A 37 2.32 17.56 23.66
C GLY A 37 1.13 18.20 24.35
N ASN A 38 0.33 17.40 25.05
CA ASN A 38 -0.85 17.87 25.77
C ASN A 38 -0.86 17.33 27.20
N LYS A 39 -1.26 18.18 28.15
CA LYS A 39 -1.51 17.76 29.53
C LYS A 39 -2.82 16.98 29.59
N LEU A 40 -2.78 15.75 30.12
CA LEU A 40 -3.97 14.92 30.32
C LEU A 40 -4.54 15.08 31.73
N SER A 41 -3.68 15.19 32.73
CA SER A 41 -4.04 15.40 34.13
C SER A 41 -2.91 16.13 34.86
N ASN A 42 -3.00 16.29 36.19
CA ASN A 42 -1.97 16.99 36.95
C ASN A 42 -0.57 16.39 36.79
N ASP A 43 -0.48 15.06 36.70
CA ASP A 43 0.79 14.33 36.70
C ASP A 43 1.13 13.71 35.35
N TYR A 44 0.18 13.66 34.41
CA TYR A 44 0.34 12.94 33.15
C TYR A 44 0.17 13.84 31.92
N TYR A 45 1.01 13.56 30.94
CA TYR A 45 1.06 14.21 29.63
C TYR A 45 0.96 13.14 28.56
N ILE A 46 0.30 13.46 27.45
CA ILE A 46 0.44 12.71 26.20
C ILE A 46 1.38 13.47 25.29
N VAL A 47 2.41 12.80 24.81
CA VAL A 47 3.41 13.37 23.90
C VAL A 47 3.55 12.49 22.68
N SER A 48 3.57 13.12 21.51
CA SER A 48 3.89 12.50 20.24
C SER A 48 5.16 13.15 19.68
N TYR A 49 6.14 12.34 19.33
CA TYR A 49 7.43 12.80 18.81
C TYR A 49 7.97 11.82 17.76
N ILE A 50 8.91 12.27 16.94
CA ILE A 50 9.55 11.43 15.91
C ILE A 50 10.80 10.80 16.52
N GLY A 51 10.79 9.48 16.68
CA GLY A 51 11.99 8.72 17.01
C GLY A 51 12.82 8.41 15.76
N ASN A 52 14.13 8.20 15.95
CA ASN A 52 15.10 7.89 14.89
C ASN A 52 15.22 8.98 13.80
N ALA A 53 14.90 10.23 14.10
CA ALA A 53 14.96 11.32 13.14
C ALA A 53 16.42 11.70 12.80
N GLY A 54 16.78 11.66 11.51
CA GLY A 54 18.08 12.14 11.03
C GLY A 54 19.29 11.25 11.38
N TYR A 55 20.48 11.86 11.43
CA TYR A 55 21.76 11.15 11.68
C TYR A 55 21.92 10.89 13.18
N VAL A 56 21.31 9.80 13.66
CA VAL A 56 21.50 9.30 15.03
C VAL A 56 22.78 8.48 15.09
N ARG A 57 23.51 8.55 16.21
CA ARG A 57 24.65 7.65 16.43
C ARG A 57 24.14 6.21 16.45
N ASP A 58 24.94 5.25 15.98
CA ASP A 58 24.54 3.83 15.91
C ASP A 58 23.98 3.28 17.23
N PHE A 59 24.48 3.77 18.38
CA PHE A 59 23.99 3.36 19.70
C PHE A 59 22.58 3.86 20.02
N ASP A 60 22.21 5.03 19.50
CA ASP A 60 20.92 5.68 19.73
C ASP A 60 19.88 5.29 18.65
N TRP A 61 20.32 4.57 17.59
CA TRP A 61 19.47 4.07 16.52
C TRP A 61 18.63 2.87 16.99
N SER A 62 17.32 3.06 17.07
CA SER A 62 16.38 2.04 17.55
C SER A 62 15.21 1.85 16.57
N PRO A 63 15.46 1.36 15.34
CA PRO A 63 14.40 1.13 14.37
C PRO A 63 13.53 -0.06 14.79
N PRO A 64 12.31 -0.19 14.24
CA PRO A 64 11.50 -1.38 14.44
C PRO A 64 12.27 -2.65 14.08
N LYS A 65 12.39 -3.59 15.03
CA LYS A 65 13.24 -4.81 14.90
C LYS A 65 12.98 -5.67 13.66
N ASN A 66 11.80 -5.55 13.07
CA ASN A 66 11.38 -6.32 11.89
C ASN A 66 11.37 -5.49 10.60
N SER A 67 11.94 -4.28 10.62
CA SER A 67 12.09 -3.42 9.44
C SER A 67 13.39 -3.75 8.70
N ALA A 68 13.27 -3.83 7.38
CA ALA A 68 14.37 -4.05 6.44
C ALA A 68 13.96 -3.43 5.10
N VAL A 69 13.95 -2.10 5.04
CA VAL A 69 13.39 -1.32 3.93
C VAL A 69 13.98 -1.75 2.59
N GLN A 70 15.27 -2.09 2.56
CA GLN A 70 15.98 -2.61 1.39
C GLN A 70 15.36 -3.92 0.85
N ILE A 71 14.90 -4.81 1.72
CA ILE A 71 14.24 -6.07 1.32
C ILE A 71 12.86 -5.76 0.73
N SER A 72 12.08 -4.87 1.37
CA SER A 72 10.77 -4.46 0.86
C SER A 72 10.89 -3.76 -0.51
N ALA A 73 11.89 -2.89 -0.67
CA ALA A 73 12.22 -2.23 -1.93
C ALA A 73 12.59 -3.24 -3.02
N ALA A 74 13.44 -4.23 -2.72
CA ALA A 74 13.78 -5.29 -3.67
C ALA A 74 12.54 -6.10 -4.08
N ILE A 75 11.73 -6.58 -3.12
CA ILE A 75 10.51 -7.35 -3.40
C ILE A 75 9.56 -6.56 -4.33
N THR A 76 9.33 -5.28 -4.02
CA THR A 76 8.42 -4.43 -4.82
C THR A 76 8.99 -4.11 -6.20
N ALA A 77 10.32 -3.93 -6.32
CA ALA A 77 10.98 -3.75 -7.61
C ALA A 77 10.86 -5.01 -8.47
N TYR A 78 11.16 -6.19 -7.93
CA TYR A 78 11.02 -7.46 -8.66
C TYR A 78 9.58 -7.72 -9.09
N ALA A 79 8.59 -7.43 -8.24
CA ALA A 79 7.18 -7.54 -8.62
C ALA A 79 6.83 -6.62 -9.81
N ARG A 80 7.32 -5.36 -9.81
CA ARG A 80 7.10 -4.43 -10.92
C ARG A 80 7.80 -4.86 -12.20
N ILE A 81 9.05 -5.33 -12.11
CA ILE A 81 9.80 -5.85 -13.26
C ILE A 81 9.07 -7.06 -13.86
N TYR A 82 8.59 -7.97 -13.01
CA TYR A 82 7.79 -9.12 -13.46
C TYR A 82 6.50 -8.68 -14.16
N MET A 83 5.78 -7.69 -13.62
CA MET A 83 4.56 -7.18 -14.26
C MET A 83 4.84 -6.37 -15.53
N TYR A 84 6.02 -5.77 -15.64
CA TYR A 84 6.38 -4.85 -16.74
C TYR A 84 6.25 -5.48 -18.12
N GLN A 85 6.61 -6.76 -18.26
CA GLN A 85 6.48 -7.50 -19.52
C GLN A 85 5.04 -7.56 -20.04
N PHE A 86 4.04 -7.51 -19.15
CA PHE A 86 2.63 -7.51 -19.52
C PHE A 86 2.10 -6.09 -19.73
N THR A 87 2.55 -5.13 -18.92
CA THR A 87 2.12 -3.73 -19.04
C THR A 87 2.72 -3.02 -20.25
N LEU A 88 3.83 -3.52 -20.79
CA LEU A 88 4.48 -3.00 -21.99
C LEU A 88 3.71 -3.34 -23.28
N ARG A 89 2.74 -4.27 -23.22
CA ARG A 89 1.98 -4.69 -24.39
C ARG A 89 1.06 -3.57 -24.87
N ASP A 90 0.94 -3.40 -26.18
CA ASP A 90 0.04 -2.40 -26.80
C ASP A 90 -1.43 -2.62 -26.46
N ASP A 91 -1.82 -3.87 -26.16
CA ASP A 91 -3.18 -4.24 -25.78
C ASP A 91 -3.43 -4.22 -24.27
N CYS A 92 -2.54 -3.59 -23.48
CA CYS A 92 -2.75 -3.42 -22.04
C CYS A 92 -3.66 -2.23 -21.75
N TYR A 93 -4.89 -2.50 -21.31
CA TYR A 93 -5.86 -1.46 -20.97
C TYR A 93 -5.73 -0.97 -19.53
N TYR A 94 -5.33 -1.84 -18.60
CA TYR A 94 -5.25 -1.49 -17.18
C TYR A 94 -4.32 -2.44 -16.41
N ALA A 95 -3.62 -1.90 -15.40
CA ALA A 95 -2.83 -2.68 -14.46
C ALA A 95 -2.91 -2.10 -13.04
N ASP A 96 -2.99 -2.98 -12.03
CA ASP A 96 -2.94 -2.60 -10.62
C ASP A 96 -2.24 -3.68 -9.79
N THR A 97 -1.06 -3.34 -9.27
CA THR A 97 -0.23 -4.14 -8.35
C THR A 97 0.21 -5.50 -8.92
N ASN A 98 -0.72 -6.45 -9.04
CA ASN A 98 -0.52 -7.82 -9.48
C ASN A 98 -1.68 -8.32 -10.37
N SER A 99 -2.44 -7.38 -10.95
CA SER A 99 -3.55 -7.66 -11.88
C SER A 99 -3.39 -6.82 -13.13
N ILE A 100 -3.81 -7.38 -14.26
CA ILE A 100 -3.74 -6.77 -15.60
C ILE A 100 -5.01 -7.09 -16.38
N ILE A 101 -5.40 -6.18 -17.26
CA ILE A 101 -6.49 -6.37 -18.22
C ILE A 101 -5.90 -6.12 -19.60
N LEU A 102 -6.00 -7.14 -20.45
CA LEU A 102 -5.40 -7.17 -21.77
C LEU A 102 -6.48 -7.43 -22.83
N GLY A 103 -6.27 -6.93 -24.04
CA GLY A 103 -7.13 -7.20 -25.20
C GLY A 103 -6.95 -8.60 -25.76
N LYS A 104 -5.79 -9.22 -25.59
CA LYS A 104 -5.51 -10.59 -25.99
C LYS A 104 -4.97 -11.40 -24.81
N PRO A 105 -5.22 -12.72 -24.78
CA PRO A 105 -4.63 -13.60 -23.77
C PRO A 105 -3.10 -13.52 -23.72
N VAL A 106 -2.54 -13.84 -22.55
CA VAL A 106 -1.10 -14.13 -22.40
C VAL A 106 -0.83 -15.59 -22.76
N SER A 107 0.44 -15.93 -23.01
CA SER A 107 0.88 -17.31 -23.23
C SER A 107 0.50 -18.19 -22.03
N GLU A 108 0.08 -19.44 -22.29
CA GLU A 108 -0.38 -20.39 -21.26
C GLU A 108 0.72 -20.68 -20.21
N GLU A 109 1.99 -20.54 -20.58
CA GLU A 109 3.14 -20.69 -19.67
C GLU A 109 3.13 -19.70 -18.49
N TYR A 110 2.47 -18.55 -18.66
CA TYR A 110 2.32 -17.53 -17.61
C TYR A 110 1.03 -17.70 -16.80
N VAL A 111 0.17 -18.66 -17.13
CA VAL A 111 -1.17 -18.79 -16.55
C VAL A 111 -1.31 -20.06 -15.73
N SER A 112 -1.60 -19.92 -14.44
CA SER A 112 -1.99 -21.04 -13.58
C SER A 112 -2.73 -20.53 -12.35
N SER A 113 -3.79 -21.24 -11.95
CA SER A 113 -4.51 -20.98 -10.70
C SER A 113 -3.86 -21.64 -9.48
N LYS A 114 -2.83 -22.48 -9.68
CA LYS A 114 -2.24 -23.32 -8.63
C LYS A 114 -0.74 -23.07 -8.42
N VAL A 115 -0.03 -22.64 -9.46
CA VAL A 115 1.42 -22.41 -9.39
C VAL A 115 1.69 -21.00 -8.87
N LEU A 116 2.48 -20.91 -7.80
CA LEU A 116 2.87 -19.63 -7.22
C LEU A 116 3.71 -18.82 -8.23
N GLY A 117 3.38 -17.54 -8.38
CA GLY A 117 4.08 -16.61 -9.27
C GLY A 117 3.52 -16.55 -10.68
N LEU A 118 2.59 -17.43 -11.06
CA LEU A 118 1.86 -17.34 -12.33
C LEU A 118 0.56 -16.56 -12.17
N LEU A 119 0.07 -16.02 -13.29
CA LEU A 119 -1.18 -15.26 -13.36
C LEU A 119 -2.38 -16.22 -13.30
N LYS A 120 -3.37 -15.87 -12.49
CA LYS A 120 -4.66 -16.54 -12.51
C LYS A 120 -5.58 -15.84 -13.50
N LEU A 121 -6.19 -16.60 -14.42
CA LEU A 121 -7.28 -16.10 -15.24
C LEU A 121 -8.52 -15.90 -14.35
N GLU A 122 -8.93 -14.64 -14.15
CA GLU A 122 -10.06 -14.29 -13.27
C GLU A 122 -11.39 -14.23 -14.04
N CYS A 123 -11.43 -13.58 -15.21
CA CYS A 123 -12.64 -13.44 -16.02
C CYS A 123 -12.34 -13.04 -17.47
N PHE A 124 -13.33 -13.22 -18.34
CA PHE A 124 -13.38 -12.59 -19.66
C PHE A 124 -14.30 -11.36 -19.60
N ILE A 125 -13.88 -10.28 -20.27
CA ILE A 125 -14.51 -8.96 -20.18
C ILE A 125 -15.05 -8.59 -21.56
N LYS A 126 -16.35 -8.31 -21.62
CA LYS A 126 -17.07 -7.83 -22.79
C LYS A 126 -16.96 -6.32 -22.97
N GLU A 127 -17.04 -5.58 -21.87
CA GLU A 127 -16.93 -4.11 -21.83
C GLU A 127 -16.14 -3.68 -20.59
N GLY A 128 -15.22 -2.72 -20.75
CA GLY A 128 -14.48 -2.13 -19.63
C GLY A 128 -14.36 -0.61 -19.78
N ILE A 129 -14.71 0.13 -18.72
CA ILE A 129 -14.52 1.58 -18.62
C ILE A 129 -13.51 1.85 -17.51
N PHE A 130 -12.36 2.41 -17.87
CA PHE A 130 -11.26 2.73 -16.95
C PHE A 130 -11.12 4.24 -16.82
N PHE A 131 -11.64 4.80 -15.73
CA PHE A 131 -11.65 6.25 -15.54
C PHE A 131 -10.37 6.76 -14.87
N ALA A 132 -9.90 6.04 -13.84
CA ALA A 132 -8.71 6.41 -13.07
C ALA A 132 -8.12 5.19 -12.35
N PRO A 133 -6.91 5.29 -11.77
CA PRO A 133 -6.37 4.22 -10.94
C PRO A 133 -7.35 3.81 -9.83
N LYS A 134 -7.72 2.52 -9.81
CA LYS A 134 -8.70 1.92 -8.88
C LYS A 134 -10.12 2.50 -9.01
N CYS A 135 -10.46 3.03 -10.19
CA CYS A 135 -11.78 3.51 -10.56
C CYS A 135 -12.17 2.96 -11.95
N TYR A 136 -12.94 1.88 -11.99
CA TYR A 136 -13.36 1.24 -13.24
C TYR A 136 -14.64 0.43 -13.09
N LYS A 137 -15.30 0.19 -14.23
CA LYS A 137 -16.44 -0.71 -14.42
C LYS A 137 -16.07 -1.77 -15.44
N LEU A 138 -16.37 -3.04 -15.16
CA LEU A 138 -16.26 -4.14 -16.10
C LEU A 138 -17.62 -4.83 -16.25
N VAL A 139 -17.93 -5.30 -17.45
CA VAL A 139 -19.02 -6.23 -17.74
C VAL A 139 -18.38 -7.51 -18.26
N THR A 140 -18.59 -8.62 -17.56
CA THR A 140 -18.05 -9.92 -17.98
C THR A 140 -18.89 -10.53 -19.11
N GLU A 141 -18.37 -11.60 -19.74
CA GLU A 141 -19.14 -12.39 -20.72
C GLU A 141 -20.42 -13.00 -20.11
N ASP A 142 -20.42 -13.28 -18.80
CA ASP A 142 -21.60 -13.75 -18.05
C ASP A 142 -22.54 -12.60 -17.61
N ASP A 143 -22.42 -11.43 -18.23
CA ASP A 143 -23.16 -10.19 -17.93
C ASP A 143 -23.04 -9.70 -16.45
N GLN A 144 -22.00 -10.13 -15.73
CA GLN A 144 -21.74 -9.66 -14.37
C GLN A 144 -21.07 -8.28 -14.39
N LYS A 145 -21.58 -7.35 -13.57
CA LYS A 145 -21.02 -6.00 -13.43
C LYS A 145 -20.05 -5.93 -12.25
N ILE A 146 -18.79 -5.63 -12.53
CA ILE A 146 -17.74 -5.43 -11.51
C ILE A 146 -17.43 -3.93 -11.45
N ILE A 147 -17.72 -3.29 -10.30
CA ILE A 147 -17.43 -1.89 -10.07
C ILE A 147 -16.33 -1.77 -9.01
N LYS A 148 -15.27 -1.05 -9.33
CA LYS A 148 -14.20 -0.71 -8.38
C LYS A 148 -14.06 0.79 -8.28
N HIS A 149 -14.13 1.30 -7.06
CA HIS A 149 -13.85 2.70 -6.74
C HIS A 149 -13.10 2.77 -5.40
N LYS A 150 -11.99 3.49 -5.36
CA LYS A 150 -11.23 3.75 -4.13
C LYS A 150 -11.61 5.11 -3.54
N GLY A 151 -11.86 5.16 -2.23
CA GLY A 151 -12.13 6.41 -1.50
C GLY A 151 -13.55 6.48 -0.93
N PRO A 152 -13.92 7.62 -0.31
CA PRO A 152 -15.17 7.77 0.45
C PRO A 152 -16.42 7.68 -0.42
N ALA A 153 -16.32 8.00 -1.71
CA ALA A 153 -17.44 7.97 -2.64
C ALA A 153 -17.85 6.56 -3.11
N LYS A 154 -17.16 5.50 -2.66
CA LYS A 154 -17.35 4.13 -3.16
C LYS A 154 -18.82 3.66 -3.16
N ASN A 155 -19.59 4.06 -2.15
CA ASN A 155 -21.00 3.64 -2.01
C ASN A 155 -21.97 4.44 -2.89
N TYR A 156 -21.52 5.55 -3.47
CA TYR A 156 -22.34 6.41 -4.34
C TYR A 156 -22.07 6.16 -5.83
N VAL A 157 -21.02 5.41 -6.15
CA VAL A 157 -20.62 5.10 -7.52
C VAL A 157 -21.35 3.84 -7.97
N ASN A 158 -22.20 3.98 -8.99
CA ASN A 158 -22.94 2.88 -9.63
C ASN A 158 -22.53 2.74 -11.10
N ALA A 159 -23.10 1.76 -11.80
CA ALA A 159 -22.75 1.51 -13.21
C ALA A 159 -23.13 2.69 -14.12
N ASP A 160 -24.23 3.39 -13.81
CA ASP A 160 -24.76 4.48 -14.64
C ASP A 160 -23.88 5.73 -14.54
N TRP A 161 -23.23 5.94 -13.39
CA TRP A 161 -22.25 7.00 -13.19
C TRP A 161 -21.08 6.92 -14.18
N PHE A 162 -20.66 5.71 -14.59
CA PHE A 162 -19.59 5.54 -15.59
C PHE A 162 -20.06 5.81 -17.03
N ASN A 163 -21.37 5.84 -17.26
CA ASN A 163 -21.97 6.05 -18.58
C ASN A 163 -22.53 7.48 -18.78
N SER A 164 -22.42 8.34 -17.77
CA SER A 164 -22.95 9.71 -17.75
C SER A 164 -21.97 10.74 -18.32
#